data_AF-A0A1C3KNC6-F1
#
_entry.id   AF-A0A1C3KNC6-F1
#
_cell.length_a   1.000
_cell.length_b   1.000
_cell.length_c   1.000
_cell.angle_alpha   90.00
_cell.angle_beta   90.00
_cell.angle_gamma   90.00
#
_symmetry.space_group_name_H-M   'P 1'
#
loop_
_entity.id
_entity.type
_entity.pdbx_description
1 polymer ?
#
loop_
_entity_poly.entity_id
_entity_poly.type
_entity_poly.pdbx_seq_one_letter_code
_entity_poly.pdbx_strand_id
1 'polypeptide(L)'
;MDKKTVPHHKYSYIPKQNRKLIYEYLFKEGVIVVEKDAKIARHPHLNVPNLHIMMTLKSLKSKKYVDEKYNWKHQYFILNNEGIEFLREFLHLPPSIFPATLSKKTVNRAPKIEEEFSRELRQPMGRGRQEGKTALNFKDVAALVRRSSSSSTTCRSAD
;
A
#
# COMPACT_ATOMS: atom_id res chain seq x y z
N MET A 1 -27.40 2.74 17.46
CA MET A 1 -26.01 2.28 17.24
C MET A 1 -25.85 0.94 17.92
N ASP A 2 -26.38 -0.09 17.27
CA ASP A 2 -26.68 -1.37 17.88
C ASP A 2 -25.40 -2.06 18.33
N LYS A 3 -25.25 -2.18 19.65
CA LYS A 3 -24.29 -3.07 20.29
C LYS A 3 -24.74 -4.50 19.98
N LYS A 4 -24.50 -4.96 18.75
CA LYS A 4 -24.63 -6.37 18.34
C LYS A 4 -23.79 -7.18 19.31
N THR A 5 -24.43 -7.70 20.37
CA THR A 5 -23.96 -8.67 21.35
C THR A 5 -22.46 -8.95 21.27
N VAL A 6 -21.66 -8.25 22.07
CA VAL A 6 -20.26 -8.61 22.27
C VAL A 6 -20.29 -10.02 22.87
N PRO A 7 -19.71 -11.05 22.22
CA PRO A 7 -19.68 -12.38 22.81
C PRO A 7 -18.95 -12.25 24.15
N HIS A 8 -19.69 -12.42 25.24
CA HIS A 8 -19.21 -12.28 26.61
C HIS A 8 -18.35 -13.51 26.92
N HIS A 9 -17.14 -13.53 26.36
CA HIS A 9 -16.22 -14.65 26.48
C HIS A 9 -15.30 -14.40 27.67
N LYS A 10 -15.13 -15.40 28.54
CA LYS A 10 -14.12 -15.35 29.63
C LYS A 10 -12.78 -15.03 28.98
N TYR A 11 -12.21 -13.87 29.31
CA TYR A 11 -11.01 -13.25 28.70
C TYR A 11 -9.79 -14.18 28.50
N SER A 12 -9.78 -15.36 29.13
CA SER A 12 -8.68 -16.34 29.09
C SER A 12 -8.88 -17.49 28.10
N TYR A 13 -10.11 -17.92 27.80
CA TYR A 13 -10.35 -19.06 26.90
C TYR A 13 -10.50 -18.57 25.45
N ILE A 14 -9.89 -19.25 24.48
CA ILE A 14 -10.04 -18.89 23.06
C ILE A 14 -10.71 -20.06 22.36
N PRO A 15 -11.95 -19.92 21.85
CA PRO A 15 -12.64 -21.02 21.21
C PRO A 15 -11.91 -21.40 19.91
N LYS A 16 -11.92 -22.70 19.59
CA LYS A 16 -11.21 -23.25 18.42
C LYS A 16 -11.62 -22.56 17.11
N GLN A 17 -12.91 -22.21 16.99
CA GLN A 17 -13.46 -21.49 15.85
C GLN A 17 -12.77 -20.13 15.64
N ASN A 18 -12.68 -19.31 16.70
CA ASN A 18 -12.02 -18.00 16.60
C ASN A 18 -10.53 -18.13 16.29
N ARG A 19 -9.85 -19.13 16.86
CA ARG A 19 -8.45 -19.40 16.55
C ARG A 19 -8.25 -19.75 15.07
N LYS A 20 -9.13 -20.60 14.52
CA LYS A 20 -9.10 -20.97 13.10
C LYS A 20 -9.34 -19.75 12.20
N LEU A 21 -10.32 -18.91 12.52
CA LEU A 21 -10.60 -17.66 11.78
C LEU A 21 -9.41 -16.70 11.74
N ILE A 22 -8.68 -16.56 12.85
CA ILE A 22 -7.46 -15.73 12.91
C ILE A 22 -6.39 -16.29 11.98
N TYR A 23 -6.19 -17.61 11.97
CA TYR A 23 -5.20 -18.28 11.13
C TYR A 23 -5.55 -18.23 9.65
N GLU A 24 -6.82 -18.42 9.30
CA GLU A 24 -7.32 -18.28 7.93
C GLU A 24 -7.07 -16.86 7.39
N TYR A 25 -7.38 -15.84 8.20
CA TYR A 25 -7.12 -14.45 7.85
C TYR A 25 -5.63 -14.15 7.69
N LEU A 26 -4.81 -14.61 8.64
CA LEU A 26 -3.36 -14.42 8.59
C LEU A 26 -2.75 -15.10 7.36
N PHE A 27 -3.24 -16.28 6.98
CA PHE A 27 -2.77 -16.98 5.80
C PHE A 27 -3.19 -16.29 4.50
N LYS A 28 -4.41 -15.73 4.44
CA LYS A 28 -4.91 -15.02 3.26
C LYS A 28 -4.15 -13.72 3.02
N GLU A 29 -4.08 -12.85 4.03
CA GLU A 29 -3.49 -11.52 3.89
C GLU A 29 -1.97 -11.53 4.06
N GLY A 30 -1.42 -12.46 4.85
CA GLY A 30 0.01 -12.55 5.18
C GLY A 30 0.49 -11.51 6.21
N VAL A 31 -0.37 -10.56 6.60
CA VAL A 31 -0.10 -9.53 7.61
C VAL A 31 -1.35 -9.31 8.45
N ILE A 32 -1.18 -9.09 9.75
CA ILE A 32 -2.25 -8.63 10.63
C ILE A 32 -1.75 -7.48 11.50
N VAL A 33 -2.61 -6.46 11.67
CA VAL A 33 -2.33 -5.30 12.52
C VAL A 33 -3.25 -5.36 13.71
N VAL A 34 -2.72 -5.13 14.91
CA VAL A 34 -3.47 -5.24 16.16
C VAL A 34 -3.15 -4.06 17.05
N GLU A 35 -4.18 -3.39 17.57
CA GLU A 35 -3.99 -2.36 18.57
C GLU A 35 -3.77 -3.01 19.95
N LYS A 36 -2.84 -2.49 20.75
CA LYS A 36 -2.47 -3.05 22.07
C LYS A 36 -3.55 -2.88 23.16
N ASP A 37 -4.73 -2.38 22.81
CA ASP A 37 -5.83 -2.15 23.74
C ASP A 37 -6.78 -3.37 23.81
N ALA A 38 -6.66 -4.15 24.89
CA ALA A 38 -7.43 -5.39 25.10
C ALA A 38 -8.93 -5.17 25.35
N LYS A 39 -9.34 -3.92 25.65
CA LYS A 39 -10.75 -3.55 25.93
C LYS A 39 -11.58 -3.42 24.65
N ILE A 40 -10.91 -3.32 23.50
CA ILE A 40 -11.58 -3.21 22.21
C ILE A 40 -12.35 -4.51 21.94
N ALA A 41 -13.66 -4.37 21.76
CA ALA A 41 -14.57 -5.49 21.67
C ALA A 41 -14.36 -6.34 20.40
N ARG A 42 -13.94 -5.73 19.28
CA ARG A 42 -13.74 -6.39 17.98
C ARG A 42 -12.64 -5.72 17.17
N HIS A 43 -11.90 -6.51 16.41
CA HIS A 43 -10.94 -6.01 15.43
C HIS A 43 -11.68 -5.52 14.16
N PRO A 44 -11.23 -4.45 13.47
CA PRO A 44 -11.90 -3.91 12.27
C PRO A 44 -12.13 -4.94 11.15
N HIS A 45 -11.17 -5.82 10.89
CA HIS A 45 -11.27 -6.80 9.78
C HIS A 45 -11.86 -8.15 10.20
N LEU A 46 -11.95 -8.44 11.50
CA LEU A 46 -12.33 -9.75 12.03
C LEU A 46 -13.43 -9.61 13.07
N ASN A 47 -14.46 -10.45 12.97
CA ASN A 47 -15.51 -10.53 13.98
C ASN A 47 -15.07 -11.31 15.24
N VAL A 48 -13.86 -11.01 15.74
CA VAL A 48 -13.20 -11.67 16.86
C VAL A 48 -12.74 -10.59 17.85
N PRO A 49 -12.84 -10.81 19.17
CA PRO A 49 -12.35 -9.86 20.16
C PRO A 49 -10.83 -9.68 20.10
N ASN A 50 -10.39 -8.44 20.30
CA ASN A 50 -9.00 -8.04 20.13
C ASN A 50 -8.03 -8.82 21.03
N LEU A 51 -8.44 -9.08 22.27
CA LEU A 51 -7.65 -9.85 23.24
C LEU A 51 -7.29 -11.25 22.72
N HIS A 52 -8.24 -11.95 22.08
CA HIS A 52 -7.97 -13.30 21.56
C HIS A 52 -6.89 -13.26 20.49
N ILE A 53 -6.95 -12.26 19.60
CA ILE A 53 -5.97 -12.05 18.54
C ILE A 53 -4.59 -11.81 19.16
N MET A 54 -4.48 -10.87 20.11
CA MET A 54 -3.23 -10.58 20.83
C MET A 54 -2.62 -11.84 21.45
N MET A 55 -3.42 -12.65 22.15
CA MET A 55 -2.94 -13.87 22.80
C MET A 55 -2.51 -14.95 21.80
N THR A 56 -3.26 -15.14 20.71
CA THR A 56 -2.86 -16.07 19.65
C THR A 56 -1.56 -15.63 18.96
N LEU A 57 -1.43 -14.35 18.63
CA LEU A 57 -0.24 -13.84 17.93
C LEU A 57 0.99 -13.86 18.84
N LYS A 58 0.82 -13.59 20.14
CA LYS A 58 1.88 -13.77 21.14
C LYS A 58 2.42 -15.21 21.13
N SER A 59 1.55 -16.21 21.01
CA SER A 59 1.94 -17.62 20.94
C SER A 59 2.63 -18.00 19.62
N LEU A 60 2.24 -17.38 18.50
CA LEU A 60 2.90 -17.60 17.20
C LEU A 60 4.28 -16.95 17.17
N LYS A 61 4.41 -15.74 17.74
CA LYS A 61 5.69 -15.05 17.89
C LYS A 61 6.68 -15.85 18.71
N SER A 62 6.27 -16.41 19.86
CA SER A 62 7.20 -17.21 20.69
C SER A 62 7.75 -18.43 19.95
N LYS A 63 7.01 -18.92 18.95
CA LYS A 63 7.39 -20.04 18.08
C LYS A 63 8.10 -19.60 16.80
N LYS A 64 8.36 -18.30 16.60
CA LYS A 64 9.04 -17.71 15.44
C LYS A 64 8.33 -17.86 14.09
N TYR A 65 7.03 -18.18 14.10
CA TYR A 65 6.22 -18.24 12.86
C TYR A 65 5.87 -16.86 12.30
N VAL A 66 5.95 -15.83 13.12
CA VAL A 66 5.52 -14.47 12.80
C VAL A 66 6.54 -13.49 13.38
N ASP A 67 6.92 -12.50 12.58
CA ASP A 67 7.71 -11.35 13.01
C ASP A 67 6.82 -10.23 13.52
N GLU A 68 7.13 -9.70 14.69
CA GLU A 68 6.40 -8.56 15.28
C GLU A 68 7.22 -7.27 15.16
N LYS A 69 6.58 -6.20 14.69
CA LYS A 69 7.05 -4.82 14.83
C LYS A 69 6.05 -4.03 15.65
N TYR A 70 6.53 -3.30 16.64
CA TYR A 70 5.69 -2.44 17.47
C TYR A 70 5.93 -0.97 17.11
N ASN A 71 4.85 -0.24 16.82
CA ASN A 71 4.91 1.20 16.63
C ASN A 71 3.72 1.89 17.33
N TRP A 72 4.03 2.84 18.19
CA TRP A 72 3.08 3.59 19.01
C TRP A 72 2.18 2.69 19.86
N LYS A 73 0.97 2.38 19.40
CA LYS A 73 0.01 1.47 20.04
C LYS A 73 -0.36 0.27 19.15
N HIS A 74 0.24 0.17 17.97
CA HIS A 74 -0.06 -0.85 16.99
C HIS A 74 1.07 -1.87 16.89
N GLN A 75 0.69 -3.13 16.92
CA GLN A 75 1.53 -4.29 16.63
C GLN A 75 1.28 -4.72 15.20
N TYR A 76 2.35 -4.81 14.43
CA TYR A 76 2.35 -5.32 13.07
C TYR A 76 2.96 -6.71 13.10
N PHE A 77 2.19 -7.68 12.64
CA PHE A 77 2.59 -9.07 12.60
C PHE A 77 2.71 -9.50 11.14
N ILE A 78 3.91 -9.92 10.76
CA ILE A 78 4.25 -10.34 9.40
C ILE A 78 4.50 -11.85 9.44
N LEU A 79 3.86 -12.59 8.53
CA LEU A 79 4.01 -14.03 8.46
C LEU A 79 5.35 -14.42 7.83
N ASN A 80 6.10 -15.32 8.50
CA ASN A 80 7.39 -15.83 8.02
C ASN A 80 7.20 -17.09 7.16
N ASN A 81 8.23 -17.51 6.43
CA ASN A 81 8.22 -18.74 5.62
C ASN A 81 7.86 -19.99 6.45
N GLU A 82 8.48 -20.18 7.62
CA GLU A 82 8.17 -21.28 8.55
C GLU A 82 6.72 -21.22 9.03
N GLY A 83 6.20 -20.00 9.25
CA GLY A 83 4.81 -19.79 9.65
C GLY A 83 3.81 -20.17 8.56
N ILE A 84 4.17 -19.97 7.29
CA ILE A 84 3.36 -20.41 6.15
C ILE A 84 3.22 -21.94 6.15
N GLU A 85 4.31 -22.66 6.38
CA GLU A 85 4.30 -24.13 6.46
C GLU A 85 3.46 -24.63 7.63
N PHE A 86 3.64 -24.05 8.82
CA PHE A 86 2.83 -24.37 9.99
C PHE A 86 1.32 -24.17 9.75
N LEU A 87 0.94 -23.05 9.12
CA LEU A 87 -0.47 -22.76 8.84
C LEU A 87 -1.05 -23.71 7.78
N ARG A 88 -0.26 -24.18 6.82
CA ARG A 88 -0.69 -25.19 5.84
C ARG A 88 -1.01 -26.51 6.51
N GLU A 89 -0.14 -26.97 7.42
CA GLU A 89 -0.37 -28.19 8.17
C GLU A 89 -1.60 -28.07 9.08
N PHE A 90 -1.75 -26.95 9.80
CA PHE A 90 -2.85 -26.74 10.74
C PHE A 90 -4.22 -26.62 10.05
N LEU A 91 -4.29 -25.91 8.92
CA LEU A 91 -5.55 -25.68 8.21
C LEU A 91 -5.84 -26.75 7.15
N HIS A 92 -4.89 -27.65 6.88
CA HIS A 92 -4.94 -28.70 5.85
C HIS A 92 -5.19 -28.13 4.45
N LEU A 93 -4.53 -27.02 4.10
CA LEU A 93 -4.60 -26.44 2.77
C LEU A 93 -3.57 -27.09 1.83
N PRO A 94 -3.88 -27.23 0.53
CA PRO A 94 -2.90 -27.67 -0.45
C PRO A 94 -1.75 -26.64 -0.58
N PRO A 95 -0.53 -27.07 -0.96
CA PRO A 95 0.66 -26.21 -1.03
C PRO A 95 0.58 -25.13 -2.11
N SER A 96 -0.44 -25.17 -2.98
CA SER A 96 -0.65 -24.22 -4.07
C SER A 96 -1.05 -22.81 -3.59
N ILE A 97 -1.58 -22.68 -2.38
CA ILE A 97 -2.11 -21.40 -1.91
C ILE A 97 -1.00 -20.63 -1.19
N PHE A 98 -0.83 -19.37 -1.57
CA PHE A 98 0.18 -18.48 -1.02
C PHE A 98 -0.49 -17.24 -0.41
N PRO A 99 0.09 -16.68 0.68
CA PRO A 99 -0.38 -15.42 1.21
C PRO A 99 -0.21 -14.30 0.17
N ALA A 100 -1.08 -13.29 0.25
CA ALA A 100 -1.05 -12.14 -0.66
C ALA A 100 0.32 -11.44 -0.72
N THR A 101 1.11 -11.50 0.36
CA THR A 101 2.46 -10.90 0.45
C THR A 101 3.47 -11.51 -0.52
N LEU A 102 3.38 -12.81 -0.83
CA LEU A 102 4.32 -13.49 -1.73
C LEU A 102 3.88 -13.41 -3.20
N SER A 103 2.63 -13.02 -3.45
CA SER A 103 2.14 -12.79 -4.80
C SER A 103 2.79 -11.52 -5.36
N LYS A 104 3.57 -11.67 -6.44
CA LYS A 104 4.24 -10.57 -7.13
C LYS A 104 3.19 -9.66 -7.78
N LYS A 105 2.68 -8.69 -7.03
CA LYS A 105 1.97 -7.57 -7.63
C LYS A 105 3.02 -6.64 -8.25
N THR A 106 3.00 -6.48 -9.57
CA THR A 106 3.83 -5.48 -10.26
C THR A 106 3.43 -4.11 -9.74
N VAL A 107 4.18 -3.59 -8.76
CA VAL A 107 3.99 -2.22 -8.28
C VAL A 107 4.74 -1.32 -9.24
N ASN A 108 4.03 -0.46 -9.97
CA ASN A 108 4.62 0.66 -10.69
C ASN A 108 5.22 1.61 -9.64
N ARG A 109 6.43 1.31 -9.18
CA ARG A 109 7.17 2.19 -8.26
C ARG A 109 7.44 3.50 -8.99
N ALA A 110 7.22 4.62 -8.31
CA ALA A 110 7.54 5.93 -8.83
C ALA A 110 9.00 5.95 -9.35
N PRO A 111 9.29 6.59 -10.50
CA PRO A 111 10.64 6.69 -11.01
C PRO A 111 11.53 7.33 -9.93
N LYS A 112 12.72 6.77 -9.70
CA LYS A 112 13.69 7.32 -8.77
C LYS A 112 14.19 8.67 -9.33
N ILE A 113 13.58 9.77 -8.89
CA ILE A 113 13.94 11.14 -9.30
C ILE A 113 15.34 11.55 -8.77
N GLU A 114 15.86 10.86 -7.74
CA GLU A 114 17.13 11.22 -7.08
C GLU A 114 18.39 11.04 -7.95
N GLU A 115 18.37 10.17 -8.96
CA GLU A 115 19.53 9.96 -9.84
C GLU A 115 19.66 11.01 -10.96
N GLU A 116 18.57 11.71 -11.32
CA GLU A 116 18.61 12.76 -12.36
C GLU A 116 19.05 14.12 -11.80
N PHE A 117 18.55 14.51 -10.63
CA PHE A 117 18.89 15.80 -10.00
C PHE A 117 20.38 15.92 -9.65
N SER A 118 21.01 14.80 -9.31
CA SER A 118 22.44 14.73 -8.97
C SER A 118 23.36 14.83 -10.19
N ARG A 119 22.85 14.55 -11.40
CA ARG A 119 23.60 14.65 -12.67
C ARG A 119 23.61 16.07 -13.22
N GLU A 120 22.54 16.84 -12.96
CA GLU A 120 22.42 18.23 -13.40
C GLU A 120 23.27 19.20 -12.58
N LEU A 121 23.41 18.96 -11.27
CA LEU A 121 24.24 19.79 -10.37
C LEU A 121 25.77 19.60 -10.54
N ARG A 122 26.21 18.63 -11.34
CA ARG A 122 27.63 18.29 -11.52
C ARG A 122 28.28 18.97 -12.73
N GLN A 123 27.75 20.11 -13.16
CA GLN A 123 28.42 20.95 -14.16
C GLN A 123 29.47 21.84 -13.46
N PRO A 124 30.76 21.79 -13.85
CA PRO A 124 31.75 22.70 -13.32
C PRO A 124 31.48 24.11 -13.85
N MET A 125 31.25 25.05 -12.95
CA MET A 125 31.29 26.50 -13.23
C MET A 125 32.66 26.86 -13.82
N GLY A 126 32.69 27.24 -15.10
CA GLY A 126 33.93 27.61 -15.81
C GLY A 126 33.68 28.51 -17.00
N ARG A 127 33.72 29.83 -16.75
CA ARG A 127 34.06 30.97 -17.63
C ARG A 127 33.94 30.83 -19.17
N GLY A 128 33.12 31.70 -19.77
CA GLY A 128 33.51 32.47 -20.97
C GLY A 128 32.56 32.49 -22.19
N ARG A 129 31.86 33.63 -22.37
CA ARG A 129 31.77 34.43 -23.62
C ARG A 129 31.34 33.74 -24.95
N GLN A 130 30.13 34.06 -25.45
CA GLN A 130 29.89 34.86 -26.68
C GLN A 130 28.39 35.13 -26.96
N GLU A 131 28.15 36.25 -27.63
CA GLU A 131 26.91 36.98 -27.84
C GLU A 131 25.90 36.35 -28.82
N GLY A 132 24.63 36.63 -28.56
CA GLY A 132 23.72 37.24 -29.54
C GLY A 132 22.89 36.33 -30.45
N LYS A 133 21.60 36.15 -30.12
CA LYS A 133 20.49 36.06 -31.09
C LYS A 133 19.20 36.68 -30.52
N THR A 134 18.97 37.93 -30.91
CA THR A 134 17.70 38.59 -31.27
C THR A 134 16.44 38.32 -30.43
N ALA A 135 16.04 39.31 -29.64
CA ALA A 135 14.69 39.46 -29.10
C ALA A 135 13.71 39.86 -30.22
N LEU A 136 12.61 39.11 -30.35
CA LEU A 136 11.49 39.48 -31.22
C LEU A 136 10.75 40.68 -30.60
N ASN A 137 10.48 41.69 -31.42
CA ASN A 137 9.92 42.97 -30.97
C ASN A 137 8.40 42.87 -30.82
N PHE A 138 7.84 43.48 -29.77
CA PHE A 138 6.43 43.35 -29.38
C PHE A 138 5.41 43.82 -30.46
N LYS A 139 5.87 44.59 -31.45
CA LYS A 139 5.05 45.07 -32.58
C LYS A 139 4.73 43.96 -33.59
N ASP A 140 5.51 42.88 -33.62
CA ASP A 140 5.36 41.78 -34.59
C ASP A 140 4.25 40.79 -34.17
N VAL A 141 3.91 40.72 -32.88
CA VAL A 141 2.84 39.85 -32.34
C VAL A 141 1.45 40.35 -32.74
N ALA A 142 1.27 41.68 -32.85
CA ALA A 142 -0.03 42.29 -33.20
C ALA A 142 -0.43 42.10 -34.68
N ALA A 143 0.54 41.90 -35.57
CA ALA A 143 0.30 41.65 -36.99
C ALA A 143 -0.23 40.23 -37.26
N LEU A 144 0.12 39.26 -36.41
CA LEU A 144 -0.27 37.85 -36.57
C LEU A 144 -1.74 37.60 -36.18
N VAL A 145 -2.26 38.35 -35.20
CA VAL A 145 -3.63 38.18 -34.68
C VAL A 145 -4.71 38.75 -35.62
N ARG A 146 -4.37 39.68 -36.52
CA ARG A 146 -5.34 40.25 -37.48
C ARG A 146 -5.52 39.44 -38.76
N ARG A 147 -4.72 38.39 -38.97
CA ARG A 147 -4.77 37.55 -40.18
C ARG A 147 -5.65 36.30 -40.03
N SER A 148 -6.17 36.03 -38.83
CA SER A 148 -6.96 34.83 -38.51
C SER A 148 -8.48 35.04 -38.53
N SER A 149 -8.99 36.25 -38.79
CA SER A 149 -10.43 36.56 -38.72
C SER A 149 -11.16 36.69 -40.06
N SER A 150 -10.55 36.34 -41.21
CA SER A 150 -11.18 36.50 -42.54
C SER A 150 -11.31 35.21 -43.37
N SER A 151 -11.55 34.05 -42.76
CA SER A 151 -11.85 32.82 -43.53
C SER A 151 -12.86 31.94 -42.82
N SER A 152 -14.13 32.34 -42.89
CA SER A 152 -15.27 31.44 -42.80
C SER A 152 -16.09 31.53 -44.09
N THR A 153 -16.69 30.40 -44.47
CA THR A 153 -17.57 30.14 -45.63
C THR A 153 -16.87 29.56 -46.87
N THR A 154 -16.94 28.24 -47.06
CA THR A 154 -17.86 27.63 -48.04
C THR A 154 -17.87 26.10 -47.90
N CYS A 155 -19.07 25.57 -48.02
CA CYS A 155 -19.52 24.18 -47.99
C CYS A 155 -19.14 23.38 -49.25
N ARG A 156 -18.95 22.05 -49.11
CA ARG A 156 -19.42 21.07 -50.12
C ARG A 156 -19.37 19.63 -49.60
N SER A 157 -20.53 18.99 -49.66
CA SER A 157 -20.76 17.55 -49.50
C SER A 157 -20.56 16.81 -50.83
N ALA A 158 -20.00 15.60 -50.79
CA ALA A 158 -20.05 14.47 -51.74
C ALA A 158 -19.01 13.43 -51.22
N ASP A 159 -19.23 12.12 -51.08
CA ASP A 159 -20.26 11.14 -51.47
C ASP A 159 -20.53 10.20 -50.27
#